data_AF-A0A4Q7EIS2-F1
#
_entry.id   AF-A0A4Q7EIS2-F1
#
_cell.length_a   1.000
_cell.length_b   1.000
_cell.length_c   1.000
_cell.angle_alpha   90.00
_cell.angle_beta   90.00
_cell.angle_gamma   90.00
#
_symmetry.space_group_name_H-M   'P 1'
#
loop_
_entity.id
_entity.type
_entity.pdbx_description
1 polymer ?
#
loop_
_entity_poly.entity_id
_entity_poly.type
_entity_poly.pdbx_seq_one_letter_code
_entity_poly.pdbx_strand_id
1 'polypeptide(L)' 'MIDPHYPNIVLTCPYREFTIELEQSVWQDVTTYAAWVNYDTGSAVAVPKAWTRAEAIKRAKQWIDRNFYGANTRPSS' A
#
# COMPACT_ATOMS: atom_id res chain seq x y z
N MET A 1 1.84 -29.28 -8.78
CA MET A 1 1.75 -28.66 -7.44
C MET A 1 1.18 -27.27 -7.64
N ILE A 2 0.02 -26.96 -7.07
CA ILE A 2 -0.48 -25.59 -7.01
C ILE A 2 0.28 -24.98 -5.84
N ASP A 3 1.27 -24.14 -6.13
CA ASP A 3 1.87 -23.28 -5.13
C ASP A 3 0.82 -22.19 -4.83
N PRO A 4 0.19 -22.20 -3.64
CA PRO A 4 -0.74 -21.14 -3.32
C PRO A 4 0.05 -19.84 -3.27
N HIS A 5 -0.27 -18.93 -4.20
CA HIS A 5 0.24 -17.56 -4.20
C HIS A 5 -0.32 -16.81 -2.98
N TYR A 6 0.21 -17.15 -1.81
CA TYR A 6 -0.02 -16.39 -0.60
C TYR A 6 0.72 -15.07 -0.73
N PRO A 7 0.07 -13.94 -0.40
CA PRO A 7 0.75 -12.65 -0.37
C PRO A 7 1.92 -12.74 0.62
N ASN A 8 3.14 -12.55 0.12
CA ASN A 8 4.33 -12.58 0.95
C ASN A 8 4.48 -11.21 1.62
N ILE A 9 3.76 -11.01 2.73
CA ILE A 9 3.84 -9.76 3.49
C ILE A 9 5.18 -9.69 4.19
N VAL A 10 6.05 -8.79 3.72
CA VAL A 10 7.41 -8.62 4.23
C VAL A 10 7.54 -7.50 5.25
N LEU A 11 6.56 -6.61 5.32
CA LEU A 11 6.61 -5.45 6.20
C LEU A 11 5.21 -4.92 6.49
N THR A 12 4.95 -4.61 7.76
CA THR A 12 3.74 -3.93 8.22
C THR A 12 4.14 -2.63 8.89
N CYS A 13 3.54 -1.51 8.48
CA CYS A 13 3.86 -0.18 8.97
C CYS A 13 2.58 0.59 9.31
N PRO A 14 2.36 0.96 10.58
CA PRO A 14 1.23 1.81 10.94
C PRO A 14 1.44 3.24 10.40
N TYR A 15 0.37 3.84 9.91
CA TYR A 15 0.35 5.24 9.47
C TYR A 15 -1.02 5.86 9.74
N ARG A 16 -1.09 6.74 10.75
CA ARG A 16 -2.34 7.31 11.27
C ARG A 16 -3.28 6.21 11.78
N GLU A 17 -4.53 6.18 11.32
CA GLU A 17 -5.52 5.13 11.59
C GLU A 17 -5.44 3.95 10.61
N PHE A 18 -4.44 3.93 9.72
CA PHE A 18 -4.27 2.91 8.70
C PHE A 18 -3.06 2.00 8.98
N THR A 19 -3.12 0.77 8.48
CA THR A 19 -1.98 -0.15 8.48
C THR A 19 -1.54 -0.42 7.05
N ILE A 20 -0.30 -0.06 6.71
CA ILE A 20 0.30 -0.32 5.40
C ILE A 20 1.01 -1.67 5.45
N GLU A 21 0.60 -2.61 4.61
CA GLU A 21 1.26 -3.90 4.43
C GLU A 21 1.96 -3.96 3.08
N LEU A 22 3.24 -4.32 3.07
CA LEU A 22 4.00 -4.54 1.85
C LEU A 22 4.05 -6.02 1.52
N GLU A 23 3.54 -6.35 0.34
CA GLU A 23 3.68 -7.64 -0.28
C GLU A 23 4.88 -7.62 -1.22
N GLN A 24 5.78 -8.59 -1.10
CA GLN A 24 6.94 -8.75 -1.97
C GLN A 24 6.69 -9.87 -2.98
N SER A 25 6.86 -9.56 -4.25
CA SER A 25 6.74 -10.52 -5.34
C SER A 25 7.94 -10.46 -6.28
N VAL A 26 8.29 -11.59 -6.88
CA VAL A 26 9.27 -11.64 -7.98
C VAL A 26 8.51 -11.65 -9.29
N TRP A 27 8.72 -10.62 -10.12
CA TRP A 27 8.12 -10.51 -11.43
C TRP A 27 9.21 -10.31 -12.48
N GLN A 28 9.31 -11.24 -13.44
CA GLN A 28 10.35 -11.25 -14.47
C GLN A 28 11.77 -11.17 -13.89
N ASP A 29 12.07 -11.99 -12.88
CA ASP A 29 13.37 -12.03 -12.16
C ASP A 29 13.69 -10.75 -11.35
N VAL A 30 12.75 -9.80 -11.28
CA VAL A 30 12.92 -8.56 -10.51
C VAL A 30 12.02 -8.55 -9.29
N THR A 31 12.59 -8.25 -8.13
CA THR A 31 11.82 -8.04 -6.90
C THR A 31 10.97 -6.77 -7.01
N THR A 32 9.68 -6.92 -6.75
CA THR A 32 8.68 -5.86 -6.76
C THR A 32 7.91 -5.88 -5.44
N TYR A 33 7.29 -4.74 -5.13
CA TYR A 33 6.53 -4.55 -3.91
C TYR A 33 5.15 -3.99 -4.25
N ALA A 34 4.10 -4.61 -3.72
CA ALA A 34 2.77 -4.03 -3.66
C ALA A 34 2.50 -3.50 -2.24
N ALA A 35 1.73 -2.43 -2.11
CA ALA A 35 1.33 -1.88 -0.83
C ALA A 35 -0.19 -1.92 -0.68
N TRP A 36 -0.62 -2.60 0.37
CA TRP A 36 -1.99 -2.71 0.83
C TRP A 36 -2.19 -1.75 1.99
N VAL A 37 -3.34 -1.11 2.04
CA VAL A 37 -3.77 -0.22 3.11
C VAL A 37 -4.98 -0.86 3.75
N ASN A 38 -4.82 -1.24 5.01
CA ASN A 38 -5.87 -1.82 5.83
C ASN A 38 -6.41 -0.75 6.78
N TYR A 39 -7.72 -0.74 6.93
CA TYR A 39 -8.47 0.11 7.85
C TYR A 39 -9.65 -0.68 8.40
N ASP A 40 -10.32 -0.15 9.42
CA ASP A 40 -11.31 -0.88 10.22
C ASP A 40 -12.42 -1.54 9.39
N THR A 41 -12.81 -0.90 8.27
CA THR A 41 -13.89 -1.36 7.40
C THR A 41 -13.44 -2.15 6.17
N GLY A 42 -12.13 -2.39 5.98
CA GLY A 42 -11.64 -3.21 4.88
C GLY A 42 -10.19 -2.96 4.47
N SER A 43 -9.84 -3.48 3.28
CA SER A 43 -8.48 -3.41 2.73
C SER A 43 -8.52 -2.91 1.29
N ALA A 44 -7.57 -2.05 0.94
CA ALA A 44 -7.43 -1.50 -0.41
C ALA A 44 -5.99 -1.61 -0.91
N VAL A 45 -5.80 -1.89 -2.20
CA VAL A 45 -4.49 -1.83 -2.85
C VAL A 45 -4.14 -0.38 -3.17
N ALA A 46 -3.29 0.24 -2.36
CA ALA A 46 -2.85 1.62 -2.57
C ALA A 46 -1.76 1.73 -3.64
N VAL A 47 -0.87 0.73 -3.72
CA VAL A 47 0.21 0.68 -4.70
C VAL A 47 0.29 -0.72 -5.29
N PRO A 48 -0.10 -0.91 -6.57
CA PRO A 48 -0.06 -2.25 -7.18
C PRO A 48 1.36 -2.71 -7.52
N LYS A 49 2.30 -1.76 -7.69
CA LYS A 49 3.71 -2.06 -8.00
C LYS A 49 4.63 -0.90 -7.63
N ALA A 50 5.72 -1.23 -6.96
CA ALA A 50 6.88 -0.40 -6.68
C ALA A 50 8.15 -1.25 -6.76
N TRP A 51 9.27 -0.63 -7.11
CA TRP A 51 10.55 -1.35 -7.26
C TRP A 51 11.31 -1.45 -5.93
N THR A 52 10.98 -0.60 -4.97
CA THR A 52 11.61 -0.60 -3.64
C THR A 52 10.57 -0.48 -2.55
N ARG A 53 10.89 -1.00 -1.36
CA ARG A 53 10.06 -0.87 -0.16
C ARG A 53 9.78 0.58 0.20
N ALA A 54 10.81 1.43 0.13
CA ALA A 54 10.70 2.84 0.46
C ALA A 54 9.75 3.59 -0.50
N GLU A 55 9.81 3.29 -1.79
CA GLU A 55 8.89 3.84 -2.79
C GLU A 55 7.45 3.38 -2.52
N ALA A 56 7.25 2.09 -2.24
CA ALA A 56 5.95 1.51 -1.93
C ALA A 56 5.30 2.21 -0.72
N ILE A 57 6.04 2.39 0.37
CA ILE A 57 5.57 3.08 1.58
C ILE A 57 5.27 4.55 1.29
N LYS A 58 6.17 5.25 0.59
CA LYS A 58 5.97 6.67 0.26
C LYS A 58 4.69 6.88 -0.53
N ARG A 59 4.46 6.06 -1.56
CA ARG A 59 3.27 6.14 -2.43
C ARG A 59 2.01 5.71 -1.70
N ALA A 60 2.08 4.72 -0.80
CA ALA A 60 0.96 4.32 0.04
C ALA A 60 0.51 5.45 1.00
N LYS A 61 1.46 6.14 1.64
CA LYS A 61 1.17 7.32 2.48
C LYS A 61 0.49 8.43 1.67
N GLN A 62 1.05 8.76 0.51
CA GLN A 62 0.46 9.75 -0.41
C GLN A 62 -0.95 9.37 -0.86
N TRP A 63 -1.19 8.08 -1.11
CA TRP A 63 -2.52 7.58 -1.45
C TRP A 63 -3.49 7.75 -0.28
N ILE A 64 -3.07 7.43 0.96
CA ILE A 64 -3.87 7.67 2.17
C ILE A 64 -4.19 9.16 2.33
N ASP A 65 -3.16 10.01 2.30
CA ASP A 65 -3.32 11.47 2.41
C ASP A 65 -4.28 12.00 1.33
N ARG A 66 -4.22 11.48 0.10
CA ARG A 66 -5.12 11.89 -0.99
C ARG A 66 -6.55 11.40 -0.80
N ASN A 67 -6.78 10.14 -0.42
CA ASN A 67 -8.13 9.56 -0.41
C ASN A 67 -8.90 9.86 0.87
N PHE A 68 -8.20 10.05 1.99
CA PHE A 68 -8.83 10.25 3.29
C PHE A 68 -8.65 11.67 3.84
N TYR A 69 -7.62 12.40 3.38
CA TYR A 69 -7.32 13.75 3.88
C TYR A 69 -7.22 14.81 2.76
N GLY A 70 -7.45 14.43 1.49
CA GLY A 70 -7.20 15.25 0.32
C GLY A 70 -8.45 15.53 -0.52
N ALA A 71 -8.79 16.81 -0.66
CA ALA A 71 -9.87 17.39 -1.48
C ALA A 71 -11.29 17.52 -0.88
N ASN A 72 -11.46 17.60 0.44
CA ASN A 72 -12.68 18.19 1.04
C ASN A 72 -12.45 19.23 2.15
N THR A 73 -11.33 19.97 2.11
CA THR A 73 -11.06 21.10 3.01
C THR A 73 -10.58 22.35 2.28
N ARG A 74 -11.09 22.62 1.07
CA ARG A 74 -11.15 24.00 0.58
C ARG A 74 -12.51 24.56 1.00
N PRO A 75 -12.62 25.40 2.05
CA PRO A 75 -13.79 26.26 2.14
C PRO A 75 -13.80 27.12 0.88
N SER A 76 -14.91 27.07 0.14
CA SER A 76 -15.21 28.06 -0.88
C SER A 76 -15.28 29.43 -0.20
N SER A 77 -14.28 30.28 -0.45
CA SER A 77 -14.33 31.73 -0.25
C SER A 77 -13.48 32.40 -1.31
#